data_AF-A0A7V8NTJ8-F1
#
_entry.id   AF-A0A7V8NTJ8-F1
#
_cell.length_a   1.000
_cell.length_b   1.000
_cell.length_c   1.000
_cell.angle_alpha   90.00
_cell.angle_beta   90.00
_cell.angle_gamma   90.00
#
_symmetry.space_group_name_H-M   'P 1'
#
loop_
_entity.id
_entity.type
_entity.pdbx_description
1 polymer ?
#
loop_
_entity_poly.entity_id
_entity_poly.type
_entity_poly.pdbx_seq_one_letter_code
_entity_poly.pdbx_strand_id
1 'polypeptide(L)'
;MPVTDLRPKYRNRQHRTFTRRHLVLSVLALSLAVVAMTSAQNSSTAPGGFRVRKSVTALTVGERRDFVEAVLALKRARSPYDQSLTYYDQFVRWHKDRFVCHSADHANAATMMMVHTGPMFLPWHREFLRRFEDALREVSGKNIAVPYWDWTDRESVNPDNPRSAVGSGQSQKFLSLAER
;
A
#
# COMPACT_ATOMS: atom_id res chain seq x y z
N MET A 1 96.50 -22.32 -32.16
CA MET A 1 96.56 -20.96 -32.76
C MET A 1 95.14 -20.53 -33.13
N PRO A 2 94.75 -19.24 -33.09
CA PRO A 2 94.83 -18.23 -32.05
C PRO A 2 93.44 -17.91 -31.43
N VAL A 3 93.41 -16.89 -30.57
CA VAL A 3 92.33 -16.40 -29.67
C VAL A 3 91.50 -15.27 -30.33
N THR A 4 90.20 -15.16 -29.99
CA THR A 4 89.41 -13.90 -29.75
C THR A 4 87.92 -14.26 -29.54
N ASP A 5 87.41 -14.24 -28.30
CA ASP A 5 86.74 -13.14 -27.57
C ASP A 5 85.48 -12.56 -28.25
N LEU A 6 84.33 -12.64 -27.57
CA LEU A 6 83.52 -11.49 -27.12
C LEU A 6 82.08 -11.87 -26.71
N ARG A 7 81.90 -11.90 -25.38
CA ARG A 7 80.73 -11.53 -24.54
C ARG A 7 79.29 -12.00 -24.87
N PRO A 8 78.50 -12.38 -23.84
CA PRO A 8 77.09 -12.73 -24.00
C PRO A 8 76.20 -11.47 -24.03
N LYS A 9 75.35 -11.35 -25.04
CA LYS A 9 74.20 -10.44 -24.98
C LYS A 9 73.02 -11.13 -24.28
N TYR A 10 72.85 -10.76 -23.01
CA TYR A 10 71.58 -10.87 -22.29
C TYR A 10 70.44 -10.38 -23.19
N ARG A 11 69.43 -11.23 -23.44
CA ARG A 11 68.15 -10.74 -23.94
C ARG A 11 67.02 -11.30 -23.09
N ASN A 12 66.24 -10.33 -22.61
CA ASN A 12 65.39 -10.40 -21.46
C ASN A 12 64.08 -11.14 -21.76
N ARG A 13 63.66 -11.85 -20.72
CA ARG A 13 62.43 -12.62 -20.53
C ARG A 13 61.22 -11.68 -20.53
N GLN A 14 60.23 -11.96 -21.37
CA GLN A 14 58.87 -11.43 -21.18
C GLN A 14 57.92 -12.62 -21.10
N HIS A 15 57.78 -13.17 -19.88
CA HIS A 15 56.66 -14.05 -19.59
C HIS A 15 55.41 -13.19 -19.55
N ARG A 16 54.49 -13.47 -20.47
CA ARG A 16 53.11 -13.03 -20.41
C ARG A 16 52.49 -13.47 -19.08
N THR A 17 52.40 -12.57 -18.13
CA THR A 17 51.60 -12.73 -16.90
C THR A 17 50.17 -12.33 -17.21
N PHE A 18 49.41 -13.21 -17.86
CA PHE A 18 48.00 -12.96 -18.11
C PHE A 18 47.17 -14.19 -17.80
N THR A 19 46.98 -14.47 -16.50
CA THR A 19 45.85 -15.27 -15.97
C THR A 19 46.08 -15.52 -14.49
N ARG A 20 45.48 -14.69 -13.63
CA ARG A 20 45.04 -15.06 -12.25
C ARG A 20 44.38 -13.91 -11.48
N ARG A 21 44.48 -12.66 -11.96
CA ARG A 21 43.84 -11.50 -11.28
C ARG A 21 42.38 -11.22 -11.68
N HIS A 22 41.90 -11.74 -12.82
CA HIS A 22 40.54 -11.45 -13.30
C HIS A 22 39.46 -12.47 -12.89
N LEU A 23 39.83 -13.55 -12.18
CA LEU A 23 38.86 -14.59 -11.77
C LEU A 23 38.42 -14.48 -10.30
N VAL A 24 39.11 -13.66 -9.48
CA VAL A 24 38.74 -13.45 -8.07
C VAL A 24 37.78 -12.27 -7.90
N LEU A 25 37.83 -11.26 -8.77
CA LEU A 25 36.93 -10.11 -8.75
C LEU A 25 35.51 -10.43 -9.29
N SER A 26 35.35 -11.50 -10.07
CA SER A 26 34.06 -11.94 -10.61
C SER A 26 33.25 -12.79 -9.65
N VAL A 27 33.87 -13.45 -8.66
CA VAL A 27 33.14 -14.20 -7.62
C VAL A 27 32.68 -13.27 -6.48
N LEU A 28 33.45 -12.22 -6.15
CA LEU A 28 33.07 -11.21 -5.15
C LEU A 28 31.99 -10.22 -5.62
N ALA A 29 31.93 -9.92 -6.91
CA ALA A 29 30.86 -9.10 -7.47
C ALA A 29 29.52 -9.87 -7.58
N LEU A 30 29.58 -11.20 -7.72
CA LEU A 30 28.39 -12.04 -7.77
C LEU A 30 27.83 -12.34 -6.37
N SER A 31 28.68 -12.39 -5.33
CA SER A 31 28.21 -12.52 -3.95
C SER A 31 27.60 -11.23 -3.37
N LEU A 32 28.05 -10.05 -3.80
CA LEU A 32 27.45 -8.77 -3.37
C LEU A 32 26.07 -8.52 -4.01
N ALA A 33 25.84 -9.04 -5.22
CA ALA A 33 24.53 -8.98 -5.88
C ALA A 33 23.49 -9.90 -5.22
N VAL A 34 23.91 -11.07 -4.72
CA VAL A 34 23.00 -12.00 -4.01
C VAL A 34 22.57 -11.45 -2.64
N VAL A 35 23.48 -10.77 -1.91
CA VAL A 35 23.14 -10.15 -0.61
C VAL A 35 22.20 -8.95 -0.76
N ALA A 36 22.33 -8.17 -1.84
CA ALA A 36 21.43 -7.04 -2.14
C ALA A 36 20.04 -7.47 -2.64
N MET A 37 19.90 -8.70 -3.17
CA MET A 37 18.60 -9.26 -3.55
C MET A 37 17.85 -9.91 -2.39
N THR A 38 18.53 -10.33 -1.33
CA THR A 38 17.88 -10.86 -0.11
C THR A 38 17.18 -9.81 0.75
N SER A 39 17.46 -8.52 0.58
CA SER A 39 16.76 -7.44 1.30
C SER A 39 15.47 -6.97 0.62
N ALA A 40 15.19 -7.42 -0.60
CA ALA A 40 13.99 -7.05 -1.36
C ALA A 40 12.80 -8.02 -1.15
N GLN A 41 12.94 -9.06 -0.34
CA GLN A 41 11.88 -10.06 -0.08
C GLN A 41 11.09 -9.84 1.21
N ASN A 42 11.05 -8.63 1.77
CA ASN A 42 10.19 -8.34 2.92
C ASN A 42 8.80 -7.79 2.52
N SER A 43 8.34 -8.10 1.32
CA SER A 43 7.05 -7.67 0.78
C SER A 43 6.04 -8.81 0.82
N SER A 44 5.68 -9.28 2.01
CA SER A 44 4.44 -10.05 2.20
C SER A 44 4.05 -10.14 3.67
N THR A 45 3.54 -9.04 4.21
CA THR A 45 2.61 -9.17 5.33
C THR A 45 1.54 -8.13 5.17
N ALA A 46 0.55 -8.42 4.30
CA ALA A 46 -0.80 -8.02 4.67
C ALA A 46 -0.97 -8.53 6.11
N PRO A 47 -1.17 -7.67 7.11
CA PRO A 47 -1.05 -8.05 8.52
C PRO A 47 -1.86 -9.31 8.77
N GLY A 48 -1.20 -10.43 9.05
CA GLY A 48 -1.77 -11.79 8.98
C GLY A 48 -2.75 -12.13 10.11
N GLY A 49 -3.66 -11.23 10.45
CA GLY A 49 -4.70 -11.41 11.45
C GLY A 49 -6.10 -11.33 10.84
N PHE A 50 -7.07 -11.92 11.53
CA PHE A 50 -8.48 -11.75 11.19
C PHE A 50 -8.86 -10.27 11.17
N ARG A 51 -9.71 -9.89 10.22
CA ARG A 51 -10.28 -8.55 10.16
C ARG A 51 -11.47 -8.48 11.12
N VAL A 52 -11.37 -7.63 12.15
CA VAL A 52 -12.44 -7.39 13.12
C VAL A 52 -12.92 -5.96 13.00
N ARG A 53 -14.17 -5.78 12.57
CA ARG A 53 -14.84 -4.47 12.56
C ARG A 53 -15.36 -4.19 13.97
N LYS A 54 -14.69 -3.33 14.72
CA LYS A 54 -15.12 -2.89 16.05
C LYS A 54 -16.13 -1.75 15.94
N SER A 55 -16.97 -1.58 16.96
CA SER A 55 -17.77 -0.37 17.10
C SER A 55 -16.83 0.84 17.22
N VAL A 56 -17.19 1.97 16.63
CA VAL A 56 -16.49 3.26 16.81
C VAL A 56 -16.33 3.60 18.30
N THR A 57 -17.31 3.28 19.14
CA THR A 57 -17.25 3.54 20.60
C THR A 57 -16.26 2.64 21.34
N ALA A 58 -15.91 1.49 20.76
CA ALA A 58 -14.99 0.51 21.33
C ALA A 58 -13.53 0.69 20.86
N LEU A 59 -13.27 1.62 19.94
CA LEU A 59 -11.91 1.90 19.49
C LEU A 59 -11.08 2.53 20.59
N THR A 60 -9.87 2.01 20.78
CA THR A 60 -8.83 2.72 21.54
C THR A 60 -8.40 4.00 20.80
N VAL A 61 -7.75 4.92 21.52
CA VAL A 61 -7.18 6.14 20.91
C VAL A 61 -6.18 5.79 19.81
N GLY A 62 -5.35 4.76 20.02
CA GLY A 62 -4.39 4.27 19.03
C GLY A 62 -5.06 3.73 17.76
N GLU A 63 -6.09 2.89 17.90
CA GLU A 63 -6.85 2.35 16.76
C GLU A 63 -7.56 3.45 15.97
N ARG A 64 -8.15 4.43 16.66
CA ARG A 64 -8.79 5.57 16.01
C ARG A 64 -7.79 6.40 15.21
N ARG A 65 -6.64 6.74 15.81
CA ARG A 65 -5.55 7.46 15.13
C ARG A 65 -5.08 6.66 13.92
N ASP A 66 -4.84 5.37 14.08
CA ASP A 66 -4.32 4.51 13.03
C ASP A 66 -5.29 4.38 11.85
N PHE A 67 -6.60 4.33 12.11
CA PHE A 67 -7.62 4.39 11.07
C PHE A 67 -7.62 5.74 10.32
N VAL A 68 -7.58 6.87 11.06
CA VAL A 68 -7.54 8.21 10.45
C VAL A 68 -6.30 8.37 9.58
N GLU A 69 -5.13 8.00 10.09
CA GLU A 69 -3.88 8.06 9.34
C GLU A 69 -3.90 7.17 8.08
N ALA A 70 -4.52 5.98 8.15
CA ALA A 70 -4.67 5.12 6.99
C ALA A 70 -5.59 5.76 5.92
N VAL A 71 -6.70 6.39 6.31
CA VAL A 71 -7.58 7.11 5.37
C VAL A 71 -6.86 8.29 4.74
N LEU A 72 -6.06 9.04 5.51
CA LEU A 72 -5.27 10.14 4.98
C LEU A 72 -4.16 9.68 4.05
N ALA A 73 -3.49 8.58 4.37
CA ALA A 73 -2.54 7.93 3.47
C ALA A 73 -3.22 7.53 2.15
N LEU A 74 -4.44 6.99 2.21
CA LEU A 74 -5.22 6.61 1.04
C LEU A 74 -5.61 7.83 0.17
N LYS A 75 -5.91 8.98 0.79
CA LYS A 75 -6.16 10.25 0.09
C LYS A 75 -4.91 10.83 -0.58
N ARG A 76 -3.72 10.50 -0.11
CA ARG A 76 -2.44 10.94 -0.72
C ARG A 76 -1.93 9.97 -1.78
N ALA A 77 -2.18 8.67 -1.62
CA ALA A 77 -1.71 7.64 -2.53
C ALA A 77 -2.37 7.79 -3.92
N ARG A 78 -1.62 7.46 -4.98
CA ARG A 78 -2.17 7.36 -6.34
C ARG A 78 -2.97 6.06 -6.46
N SER A 79 -4.10 6.11 -7.17
CA SER A 79 -4.89 4.91 -7.45
C SER A 79 -4.08 3.96 -8.35
N PRO A 80 -4.02 2.66 -8.03
CA PRO A 80 -3.43 1.65 -8.91
C PRO A 80 -4.35 1.32 -10.11
N TYR A 81 -5.58 1.85 -10.15
CA TYR A 81 -6.56 1.60 -11.21
C TYR A 81 -6.66 2.75 -12.21
N ASP A 82 -6.46 4.00 -11.76
CA ASP A 82 -6.50 5.21 -12.57
C ASP A 82 -5.53 6.24 -11.98
N GLN A 83 -4.37 6.42 -12.61
CA GLN A 83 -3.31 7.28 -12.09
C GLN A 83 -3.69 8.77 -12.04
N SER A 84 -4.77 9.18 -12.71
CA SER A 84 -5.29 10.55 -12.59
C SER A 84 -5.97 10.83 -11.25
N LEU A 85 -6.36 9.78 -10.51
CA LEU A 85 -7.07 9.86 -9.24
C LEU A 85 -6.15 9.55 -8.05
N THR A 86 -6.53 10.06 -6.87
CA THR A 86 -6.06 9.48 -5.61
C THR A 86 -6.72 8.12 -5.40
N TYR A 87 -6.12 7.27 -4.58
CA TYR A 87 -6.69 5.95 -4.30
C TYR A 87 -8.04 6.10 -3.58
N TYR A 88 -8.18 7.08 -2.69
CA TYR A 88 -9.47 7.43 -2.09
C TYR A 88 -10.51 7.85 -3.15
N ASP A 89 -10.15 8.73 -4.09
CA ASP A 89 -11.08 9.23 -5.11
C ASP A 89 -11.52 8.13 -6.08
N GLN A 90 -10.72 7.09 -6.27
CA GLN A 90 -11.13 5.90 -7.02
C GLN A 90 -12.36 5.22 -6.41
N PHE A 91 -12.42 5.08 -5.08
CA PHE A 91 -13.57 4.51 -4.39
C PHE A 91 -14.79 5.44 -4.48
N VAL A 92 -14.58 6.75 -4.35
CA VAL A 92 -15.65 7.75 -4.54
C VAL A 92 -16.22 7.65 -5.95
N ARG A 93 -15.36 7.58 -6.97
CA ARG A 93 -15.75 7.41 -8.37
C ARG A 93 -16.54 6.13 -8.58
N TRP A 94 -16.05 4.97 -8.10
CA TRP A 94 -16.78 3.71 -8.26
C TRP A 94 -18.16 3.73 -7.60
N HIS A 95 -18.30 4.34 -6.42
CA HIS A 95 -19.62 4.48 -5.80
C HIS A 95 -20.51 5.42 -6.60
N LYS A 96 -20.01 6.59 -6.99
CA LYS A 96 -20.74 7.58 -7.81
C LYS A 96 -21.18 7.00 -9.14
N ASP A 97 -20.29 6.34 -9.86
CA ASP A 97 -20.54 5.75 -11.17
C ASP A 97 -21.57 4.62 -11.09
N ARG A 98 -21.88 4.07 -9.91
CA ARG A 98 -22.97 3.10 -9.73
C ARG A 98 -24.26 3.72 -9.20
N PHE A 99 -24.19 4.95 -8.71
CA PHE A 99 -25.34 5.73 -8.25
C PHE A 99 -25.95 6.61 -9.35
N VAL A 100 -25.12 7.20 -10.22
CA VAL A 100 -25.57 8.16 -11.23
C VAL A 100 -26.23 7.43 -12.41
N CYS A 101 -27.51 7.72 -12.64
CA CYS A 101 -28.20 7.38 -13.88
C CYS A 101 -27.62 8.23 -15.02
N HIS A 102 -26.80 7.64 -15.89
CA HIS A 102 -26.56 8.24 -17.21
C HIS A 102 -27.81 8.01 -18.06
N SER A 103 -28.67 9.01 -18.09
CA SER A 103 -29.96 9.04 -18.80
C SER A 103 -29.86 8.89 -20.33
N ALA A 104 -28.67 8.65 -20.89
CA ALA A 104 -28.46 8.44 -22.32
C ALA A 104 -28.54 6.95 -22.74
N ASP A 105 -28.28 6.01 -21.83
CA ASP A 105 -28.32 4.56 -22.12
C ASP A 105 -29.31 3.85 -21.18
N HIS A 106 -30.60 3.91 -21.53
CA HIS A 106 -31.67 3.20 -20.82
C HIS A 106 -31.44 1.69 -20.68
N ALA A 107 -30.57 1.10 -21.52
CA ALA A 107 -30.17 -0.30 -21.43
C ALA A 107 -29.35 -0.63 -20.17
N ASN A 108 -28.62 0.34 -19.59
CA ASN A 108 -27.78 0.13 -18.39
C ASN A 108 -28.41 0.65 -17.09
N ALA A 109 -29.51 1.39 -17.17
CA ALA A 109 -30.22 1.91 -15.99
C ALA A 109 -30.65 0.78 -15.03
N ALA A 110 -31.09 -0.36 -15.58
CA ALA A 110 -31.49 -1.53 -14.80
C ALA A 110 -30.33 -2.12 -13.99
N THR A 111 -29.14 -2.25 -14.58
CA THR A 111 -27.93 -2.81 -13.94
C THR A 111 -27.38 -1.89 -12.83
N MET A 112 -27.54 -0.57 -12.98
CA MET A 112 -26.99 0.43 -12.06
C MET A 112 -27.89 0.65 -10.84
N MET A 113 -29.21 0.67 -11.02
CA MET A 113 -30.17 0.68 -9.91
C MET A 113 -30.11 -0.60 -9.05
N MET A 114 -29.51 -1.69 -9.54
CA MET A 114 -29.40 -2.94 -8.77
C MET A 114 -28.58 -2.80 -7.48
N VAL A 115 -27.64 -1.86 -7.42
CA VAL A 115 -26.74 -1.72 -6.27
C VAL A 115 -27.26 -0.77 -5.18
N HIS A 116 -28.29 0.03 -5.44
CA HIS A 116 -28.92 0.92 -4.43
C HIS A 116 -30.40 0.62 -4.20
N THR A 117 -31.07 -0.03 -5.15
CA THR A 117 -32.52 -0.35 -5.10
C THR A 117 -32.85 -1.77 -5.55
N GLY A 118 -31.84 -2.63 -5.71
CA GLY A 118 -32.03 -4.01 -6.16
C GLY A 118 -31.25 -5.03 -5.34
N PRO A 119 -31.28 -6.30 -5.76
CA PRO A 119 -30.69 -7.43 -5.02
C PRO A 119 -29.17 -7.34 -4.87
N MET A 120 -28.49 -6.50 -5.65
CA MET A 120 -27.05 -6.31 -5.57
C MET A 120 -26.64 -5.30 -4.48
N PHE A 121 -27.57 -4.66 -3.78
CA PHE A 121 -27.26 -3.69 -2.73
C PHE A 121 -26.28 -4.25 -1.69
N LEU A 122 -26.65 -5.34 -1.00
CA LEU A 122 -25.80 -5.88 0.05
C LEU A 122 -24.50 -6.52 -0.48
N PRO A 123 -24.52 -7.36 -1.55
CA PRO A 123 -23.30 -7.96 -2.07
C PRO A 123 -22.28 -6.93 -2.58
N TRP A 124 -22.73 -5.90 -3.31
CA TRP A 124 -21.85 -4.88 -3.87
C TRP A 124 -21.19 -4.05 -2.77
N HIS A 125 -21.97 -3.56 -1.80
CA HIS A 125 -21.42 -2.76 -0.70
C HIS A 125 -20.49 -3.57 0.21
N ARG A 126 -20.77 -4.87 0.42
CA ARG A 126 -19.87 -5.76 1.18
C ARG A 126 -18.51 -5.89 0.50
N GLU A 127 -18.49 -6.10 -0.82
CA GLU A 127 -17.23 -6.19 -1.58
C GLU A 127 -16.52 -4.83 -1.67
N PHE A 128 -17.27 -3.74 -1.84
CA PHE A 128 -16.74 -2.38 -1.81
C PHE A 128 -15.98 -2.11 -0.50
N LEU A 129 -16.60 -2.41 0.64
CA LEU A 129 -15.95 -2.25 1.96
C LEU A 129 -14.75 -3.17 2.13
N ARG A 130 -14.80 -4.41 1.62
CA ARG A 130 -13.66 -5.34 1.66
C ARG A 130 -12.44 -4.76 0.94
N ARG A 131 -12.64 -4.25 -0.28
CA ARG A 131 -11.59 -3.60 -1.09
C ARG A 131 -11.08 -2.33 -0.45
N PHE A 132 -11.97 -1.52 0.12
CA PHE A 132 -11.58 -0.31 0.82
C PHE A 132 -10.67 -0.63 2.01
N GLU A 133 -11.03 -1.65 2.81
CA GLU A 133 -10.20 -2.12 3.91
C GLU A 133 -8.88 -2.75 3.43
N ASP A 134 -8.86 -3.44 2.29
CA ASP A 134 -7.60 -3.94 1.70
C ASP A 134 -6.68 -2.78 1.33
N ALA A 135 -7.22 -1.75 0.66
CA ALA A 135 -6.47 -0.55 0.31
C ALA A 135 -5.96 0.21 1.54
N LEU A 136 -6.76 0.32 2.62
CA LEU A 136 -6.30 0.91 3.88
C LEU A 136 -5.13 0.14 4.49
N ARG A 137 -5.17 -1.20 4.45
CA ARG A 137 -4.08 -2.05 4.95
C ARG A 137 -2.83 -1.92 4.08
N GLU A 138 -3.00 -1.84 2.76
CA GLU A 138 -1.93 -1.65 1.79
C GLU A 138 -1.17 -0.35 2.04
N VAL A 139 -1.87 0.79 2.13
CA VAL A 139 -1.22 2.10 2.29
C VAL A 139 -0.66 2.34 3.70
N SER A 140 -1.17 1.65 4.72
CA SER A 140 -0.76 1.84 6.11
C SER A 140 0.22 0.79 6.64
N GLY A 141 0.27 -0.39 6.02
CA GLY A 141 0.98 -1.57 6.55
C GLY A 141 0.37 -2.13 7.85
N LYS A 142 -0.83 -1.68 8.26
CA LYS A 142 -1.47 -2.03 9.54
C LYS A 142 -2.72 -2.88 9.35
N ASN A 143 -3.14 -3.62 10.39
CA ASN A 143 -4.35 -4.45 10.35
C ASN A 143 -5.63 -3.62 10.54
N ILE A 144 -5.94 -2.76 9.56
CA ILE A 144 -7.08 -1.86 9.61
C ILE A 144 -8.36 -2.55 9.12
N ALA A 145 -9.45 -2.31 9.83
CA ALA A 145 -10.82 -2.60 9.44
C ALA A 145 -11.64 -1.32 9.55
N VAL A 146 -12.68 -1.16 8.73
CA VAL A 146 -13.59 -0.01 8.87
C VAL A 146 -14.40 -0.22 10.16
N PRO A 147 -14.35 0.71 11.12
CA PRO A 147 -15.17 0.60 12.31
C PRO A 147 -16.63 0.82 11.95
N TYR A 148 -17.54 0.11 12.62
CA TYR A 148 -18.97 0.32 12.42
C TYR A 148 -19.51 1.32 13.43
N TRP A 149 -20.50 2.10 12.99
CA TRP A 149 -21.26 2.97 13.88
C TRP A 149 -22.62 2.34 14.14
N ASP A 150 -22.84 1.93 15.39
CA ASP A 150 -24.12 1.36 15.83
C ASP A 150 -25.09 2.47 16.24
N TRP A 151 -25.75 3.09 15.27
CA TRP A 151 -26.72 4.16 15.52
C TRP A 151 -27.95 3.72 16.35
N THR A 152 -28.10 2.44 16.68
CA THR A 152 -29.14 1.95 17.60
C THR A 152 -28.71 2.04 19.07
N ASP A 153 -27.41 2.16 19.34
CA ASP A 153 -26.85 2.39 20.67
C ASP A 153 -26.89 3.88 21.03
N ARG A 154 -27.56 4.20 22.15
CA ARG A 154 -27.68 5.57 22.68
C ARG A 154 -26.32 6.20 22.96
N GLU A 155 -25.35 5.43 23.41
CA GLU A 155 -24.01 5.95 23.69
C GLU A 155 -23.26 6.29 22.39
N SER A 156 -23.55 5.62 21.29
CA SER A 156 -22.90 5.85 20.00
C SER A 156 -23.42 7.11 19.27
N VAL A 157 -24.62 7.59 19.65
CA VAL A 157 -25.26 8.78 19.10
C VAL A 157 -25.21 9.99 20.05
N ASN A 158 -24.73 9.80 21.28
CA ASN A 158 -24.61 10.86 22.27
C ASN A 158 -23.51 11.88 21.84
N PRO A 159 -23.84 13.15 21.58
CA PRO A 159 -22.87 14.18 21.19
C PRO A 159 -21.88 14.53 22.30
N ASP A 160 -22.20 14.23 23.56
CA ASP A 160 -21.29 14.47 24.70
C ASP A 160 -20.32 13.32 24.93
N ASN A 161 -20.56 12.16 24.31
CA ASN A 161 -19.64 11.04 24.38
C ASN A 161 -18.46 11.26 23.40
N PRO A 162 -17.21 11.42 23.89
CA PRO A 162 -16.05 11.67 23.01
C PRO A 162 -15.69 10.47 22.13
N ARG A 163 -16.24 9.28 22.40
CA ARG A 163 -16.06 8.07 21.60
C ARG A 163 -17.16 7.85 20.58
N SER A 164 -18.26 8.61 20.64
CA SER A 164 -19.37 8.50 19.70
C SER A 164 -18.96 8.95 18.30
N ALA A 165 -19.71 8.52 17.29
CA ALA A 165 -19.47 8.97 15.91
C ALA A 165 -19.95 10.43 15.70
N VAL A 166 -20.87 10.89 16.55
CA VAL A 166 -21.52 12.22 16.48
C VAL A 166 -20.85 13.24 17.40
N GLY A 167 -19.87 12.81 18.21
CA GLY A 167 -19.32 13.55 19.34
C GLY A 167 -18.83 14.96 19.02
N SER A 168 -19.15 15.89 19.90
CA SER A 168 -18.80 17.30 19.85
C SER A 168 -17.34 17.52 20.31
N GLY A 169 -16.46 17.92 19.40
CA GLY A 169 -15.21 18.61 19.75
C GLY A 169 -13.88 17.83 19.66
N GLN A 170 -13.79 16.54 20.06
CA GLN A 170 -12.52 15.79 19.87
C GLN A 170 -12.42 15.13 18.49
N SER A 171 -13.49 14.52 18.00
CA SER A 171 -13.58 13.99 16.61
C SER A 171 -13.28 15.08 15.57
N GLN A 172 -13.82 16.29 15.79
CA GLN A 172 -13.60 17.48 14.95
C GLN A 172 -12.17 18.01 15.05
N LYS A 173 -11.53 17.99 16.24
CA LYS A 173 -10.12 18.38 16.38
C LYS A 173 -9.17 17.43 15.65
N PHE A 174 -9.40 16.12 15.70
CA PHE A 174 -8.60 15.15 14.94
C PHE A 174 -8.81 15.27 13.42
N LEU A 175 -10.02 15.61 12.96
CA LEU A 175 -10.29 15.87 11.54
C LEU A 175 -9.71 17.21 11.06
N SER A 176 -9.70 18.26 11.90
CA SER A 176 -9.10 19.56 11.55
C SER A 176 -7.56 19.55 11.39
N LEU A 177 -6.89 18.54 11.96
CA LEU A 177 -5.45 18.30 11.78
C LEU A 177 -5.14 17.55 10.49
N ALA A 178 -6.13 16.89 9.92
CA ALA A 178 -6.06 16.08 8.72
C ALA A 178 -6.36 16.87 7.43
N GLU A 179 -6.90 18.09 7.58
CA GLU A 179 -7.25 19.04 6.52
C GLU A 179 -6.20 20.15 6.31
N ARG A 180 -5.00 20.00 6.90
CA ARG A 180 -3.80 20.81 6.59
C ARG A 180 -2.79 19.98 5.82
#